data_AF-A0A2T5CCZ4-F1
#
_entry.id   AF-A0A2T5CCZ4-F1
#
_cell.length_a   1.000
_cell.length_b   1.000
_cell.length_c   1.000
_cell.angle_alpha   90.00
_cell.angle_beta   90.00
_cell.angle_gamma   90.00
#
_symmetry.space_group_name_H-M   'P 1'
#
loop_
_entity.id
_entity.type
_entity.pdbx_description
1 polymer ?
#
loop_
_entity_poly.entity_id
_entity_poly.type
_entity_poly.pdbx_seq_one_letter_code
_entity_poly.pdbx_strand_id
1 'polypeptide(L)'
;MVALSLAFSTATLSDQAWAKTQVEQIKQANDLLRAAERNMHGGKADLALADLVKAGTLLEAAKAGGETPQLKTALNKHVKLLADVQRRTGQKQVDSAQPQASPGEKATVKMPASVSRQFLELNREMNRTRSSLSYDQWWDLAPSMREGRLQSADENLAKFRTQLDELIVGLDPALADALQVQENKALLAEIVSWRERRGSETEPVADVQPAVAEALAIEEKLLALHTKHKDRFVGVYGSTMINESLLEAQFKQGRDTLAQLDALESEVVPTIQPVLAVIVEKYGDNPMDIDNSLFALGLKNDHFFGGAFRELYSGLENIRKSRQATGQDMAGRAGQTMSGIAGYSEEIRLQRLAEAREQLILGKAFDPANAEINRLLGEMDILYADISASIEADVDARTWVGDINDFPGPGLPNELTGKALEYFRSHPSWNPSGKGVEVLAVALRGPWAVATSDIFGRVLQWRLPIHIAITNTEMKAENIARVYELSILTNQGVPGNEDKKPPFADYWVGNSWNMRLDKTPIQK
;
A
#
# COMPACT_ATOMS: atom_id res chain seq x y z
N MET A 1 -19.55 30.84 2.73
CA MET A 1 -19.59 31.60 1.46
C MET A 1 -18.15 31.86 1.03
N VAL A 2 -17.53 30.89 0.34
CA VAL A 2 -16.41 31.05 -0.60
C VAL A 2 -16.60 29.94 -1.62
N ALA A 3 -16.97 30.32 -2.84
CA ALA A 3 -17.11 29.43 -3.99
C ALA A 3 -15.77 29.42 -4.73
N LEU A 4 -15.17 28.25 -4.90
CA LEU A 4 -14.00 28.07 -5.76
C LEU A 4 -14.46 27.38 -7.04
N SER A 5 -14.49 28.13 -8.13
CA SER A 5 -14.86 27.67 -9.46
C SER A 5 -13.79 26.74 -10.04
N LEU A 6 -14.19 25.50 -10.35
CA LEU A 6 -13.44 24.56 -11.19
C LEU A 6 -13.50 25.03 -12.66
N ALA A 7 -12.37 25.52 -13.17
CA ALA A 7 -12.16 25.70 -14.61
C ALA A 7 -11.61 24.37 -15.18
N PHE A 8 -12.47 23.61 -15.83
CA PHE A 8 -12.08 22.44 -16.63
C PHE A 8 -11.22 22.92 -17.82
N SER A 9 -9.96 22.50 -17.85
CA SER A 9 -9.11 22.61 -19.04
C SER A 9 -9.56 21.58 -20.06
N THR A 10 -10.23 22.04 -21.13
CA THR A 10 -10.63 21.25 -22.27
C THR A 10 -9.41 20.95 -23.16
N ALA A 11 -8.69 19.86 -22.89
CA ALA A 11 -8.00 19.14 -23.95
C ALA A 11 -9.08 18.42 -24.77
N THR A 12 -9.31 18.89 -25.98
CA THR A 12 -10.47 18.55 -26.80
C THR A 12 -10.48 17.07 -27.17
N LEU A 13 -11.64 16.43 -27.04
CA LEU A 13 -11.98 15.12 -27.65
C LEU A 13 -11.64 15.05 -29.16
N SER A 14 -11.40 16.19 -29.82
CA SER A 14 -10.91 16.26 -31.20
C SER A 14 -9.52 15.67 -31.38
N ASP A 15 -8.57 15.94 -30.48
CA ASP A 15 -7.16 15.66 -30.76
C ASP A 15 -6.85 14.16 -30.63
N GLN A 16 -7.55 13.48 -29.71
CA GLN A 16 -7.54 12.01 -29.65
C GLN A 16 -8.27 11.35 -30.83
N ALA A 17 -9.30 11.99 -31.40
CA ALA A 17 -10.01 11.48 -32.57
C ALA A 17 -9.16 11.61 -33.85
N TRP A 18 -8.42 12.71 -34.01
CA TRP A 18 -7.51 12.93 -35.13
C TRP A 18 -6.29 11.99 -35.08
N ALA A 19 -5.69 11.78 -33.91
CA ALA A 19 -4.55 10.86 -33.75
C ALA A 19 -4.92 9.39 -34.07
N LYS A 20 -6.10 8.92 -33.63
CA LYS A 20 -6.61 7.59 -34.00
C LYS A 20 -6.89 7.46 -35.49
N THR A 21 -7.42 8.52 -36.11
CA THR A 21 -7.71 8.56 -37.55
C THR A 21 -6.43 8.54 -38.38
N GLN A 22 -5.39 9.26 -37.95
CA GLN A 22 -4.09 9.30 -38.63
C GLN A 22 -3.39 7.93 -38.64
N VAL A 23 -3.37 7.23 -37.51
CA VAL A 23 -2.74 5.90 -37.40
C VAL A 23 -3.43 4.90 -38.33
N GLU A 24 -4.76 4.92 -38.39
CA GLU A 24 -5.52 4.03 -39.26
C GLU A 24 -5.32 4.35 -40.76
N GLN A 25 -5.24 5.64 -41.13
CA GLN A 25 -4.91 6.07 -42.49
C GLN A 25 -3.50 5.60 -42.92
N ILE A 26 -2.50 5.73 -42.04
CA ILE A 26 -1.12 5.27 -42.31
C ILE A 26 -1.07 3.74 -42.48
N LYS A 27 -1.84 3.01 -41.66
CA LYS A 27 -1.92 1.55 -41.74
C LYS A 27 -2.53 1.10 -43.08
N GLN A 28 -3.67 1.68 -43.46
CA GLN A 28 -4.34 1.38 -44.73
C GLN A 28 -3.47 1.75 -45.93
N ALA A 29 -2.77 2.89 -45.87
CA ALA A 29 -1.81 3.27 -46.89
C ALA A 29 -0.68 2.25 -47.05
N ASN A 30 -0.10 1.75 -45.94
CA ASN A 30 0.95 0.74 -45.99
C ASN A 30 0.50 -0.59 -46.60
N ASP A 31 -0.74 -1.00 -46.36
CA ASP A 31 -1.30 -2.21 -46.97
C ASP A 31 -1.48 -2.06 -48.49
N LEU A 32 -1.90 -0.87 -48.93
CA LEU A 32 -1.95 -0.52 -50.35
C LEU A 32 -0.55 -0.45 -50.98
N LEU A 33 0.46 0.06 -50.28
CA LEU A 33 1.85 0.06 -50.76
C LEU A 33 2.38 -1.37 -50.95
N ARG A 34 2.06 -2.30 -50.03
CA ARG A 34 2.41 -3.73 -50.19
C ARG A 34 1.64 -4.38 -51.35
N ALA A 35 0.37 -4.02 -51.52
CA ALA A 35 -0.44 -4.51 -52.64
C ALA A 35 0.12 -4.02 -53.99
N ALA A 36 0.46 -2.73 -54.09
CA ALA A 36 1.09 -2.14 -55.26
C ALA A 36 2.42 -2.81 -55.61
N GLU A 37 3.28 -3.06 -54.61
CA GLU A 37 4.55 -3.76 -54.78
C GLU A 37 4.33 -5.18 -55.34
N ARG A 38 3.39 -5.95 -54.78
CA ARG A 38 3.02 -7.28 -55.29
C ARG A 38 2.46 -7.22 -56.72
N ASN A 39 1.57 -6.28 -57.01
CA ASN A 39 0.98 -6.09 -58.34
C ASN A 39 2.03 -5.69 -59.38
N MET A 40 2.99 -4.84 -59.01
CA MET A 40 4.12 -4.45 -59.84
C MET A 40 5.03 -5.64 -60.16
N HIS A 41 5.32 -6.51 -59.18
CA HIS A 41 6.11 -7.73 -59.41
C HIS A 41 5.34 -8.79 -60.19
N GLY A 42 4.01 -8.81 -60.10
CA GLY A 42 3.12 -9.70 -60.87
C GLY A 42 2.80 -9.21 -62.29
N GLY A 43 3.46 -8.15 -62.79
CA GLY A 43 3.23 -7.60 -64.13
C GLY A 43 1.91 -6.83 -64.31
N LYS A 44 1.18 -6.56 -63.23
CA LYS A 44 -0.11 -5.84 -63.24
C LYS A 44 0.10 -4.36 -62.94
N ALA A 45 0.78 -3.66 -63.85
CA ALA A 45 1.25 -2.30 -63.60
C ALA A 45 0.12 -1.27 -63.41
N ASP A 46 -1.00 -1.41 -64.13
CA ASP A 46 -2.15 -0.52 -63.98
C ASP A 46 -2.83 -0.63 -62.61
N LEU A 47 -2.92 -1.87 -62.09
CA LEU A 47 -3.43 -2.13 -60.74
C LEU A 47 -2.47 -1.59 -59.68
N ALA A 48 -1.16 -1.74 -59.88
CA ALA A 48 -0.16 -1.17 -59.00
C ALA A 48 -0.23 0.36 -58.95
N LEU A 49 -0.45 1.02 -60.09
CA LEU A 49 -0.63 2.46 -60.16
C LEU A 49 -1.90 2.91 -59.44
N ALA A 50 -3.02 2.21 -59.64
CA ALA A 50 -4.28 2.51 -58.95
C ALA A 50 -4.17 2.37 -57.41
N ASP A 51 -3.46 1.35 -56.93
CA ASP A 51 -3.19 1.16 -55.50
C ASP A 51 -2.28 2.27 -54.94
N LEU A 52 -1.26 2.71 -55.70
CA LEU A 52 -0.39 3.81 -55.32
C LEU A 52 -1.11 5.16 -55.26
N VAL A 53 -2.06 5.43 -56.16
CA VAL A 53 -2.87 6.65 -56.10
C VAL A 53 -3.70 6.69 -54.82
N LYS A 54 -4.38 5.57 -54.48
CA LYS A 54 -5.16 5.46 -53.23
C LYS A 54 -4.28 5.60 -51.98
N ALA A 55 -3.10 4.96 -51.99
CA ALA A 55 -2.14 5.10 -50.90
C ALA A 55 -1.69 6.56 -50.72
N GLY A 56 -1.44 7.28 -51.83
CA GLY A 56 -1.09 8.69 -51.81
C GLY A 56 -2.17 9.57 -51.16
N THR A 57 -3.45 9.36 -51.52
CA THR A 57 -4.57 10.11 -50.93
C THR A 57 -4.66 9.91 -49.41
N LEU A 58 -4.47 8.68 -48.93
CA LEU A 58 -4.48 8.39 -47.49
C LEU A 58 -3.28 9.00 -46.76
N LEU A 59 -2.10 9.00 -47.38
CA LEU A 59 -0.90 9.62 -46.79
C LEU A 59 -1.01 11.15 -46.75
N GLU A 60 -1.62 11.78 -47.75
CA GLU A 60 -1.90 13.23 -47.72
C GLU A 60 -2.93 13.58 -46.65
N ALA A 61 -4.00 12.80 -46.50
CA ALA A 61 -4.97 12.99 -45.42
C ALA A 61 -4.32 12.83 -44.04
N ALA A 62 -3.39 11.88 -43.90
CA ALA A 62 -2.66 11.64 -42.66
C ALA A 62 -1.71 12.79 -42.26
N LYS A 63 -1.32 13.68 -43.18
CA LYS A 63 -0.51 14.88 -42.83
C LYS A 63 -1.25 15.84 -41.92
N ALA A 64 -2.59 15.85 -41.94
CA ALA A 64 -3.39 16.71 -41.07
C ALA A 64 -3.20 16.41 -39.57
N GLY A 65 -2.74 15.20 -39.21
CA GLY A 65 -2.43 14.81 -37.84
C GLY A 65 -1.00 15.11 -37.37
N GLY A 66 -0.18 15.79 -38.18
CA GLY A 66 1.23 16.11 -37.87
C GLY A 66 2.25 15.10 -38.44
N GLU A 67 3.55 15.42 -38.40
CA GLU A 67 4.60 14.52 -38.89
C GLU A 67 4.92 13.42 -37.87
N THR A 68 4.87 12.16 -38.33
CA THR A 68 5.33 10.99 -37.55
C THR A 68 6.39 10.21 -38.32
N PRO A 69 7.31 9.50 -37.63
CA PRO A 69 8.30 8.64 -38.30
C PRO A 69 7.65 7.62 -39.26
N GLN A 70 6.51 7.06 -38.87
CA GLN A 70 5.76 6.09 -39.67
C GLN A 70 5.20 6.71 -40.95
N LEU A 71 4.69 7.95 -40.89
CA LEU A 71 4.23 8.70 -42.06
C LEU A 71 5.40 8.98 -43.01
N LYS A 72 6.55 9.40 -42.48
CA LYS A 72 7.76 9.67 -43.28
C LYS A 72 8.28 8.43 -44.00
N THR A 73 8.31 7.28 -43.32
CA THR A 73 8.69 6.00 -43.94
C THR A 73 7.71 5.60 -45.05
N ALA A 74 6.39 5.75 -44.82
CA ALA A 74 5.38 5.41 -45.81
C ALA A 74 5.41 6.33 -47.05
N LEU A 75 5.64 7.65 -46.86
CA LEU A 75 5.83 8.62 -47.94
C LEU A 75 7.06 8.28 -48.80
N ASN A 76 8.20 7.97 -48.18
CA ASN A 76 9.41 7.57 -48.91
C ASN A 76 9.19 6.28 -49.71
N LYS A 77 8.47 5.31 -49.14
CA LYS A 77 8.13 4.06 -49.83
C LYS A 77 7.18 4.30 -51.02
N HIS A 78 6.19 5.18 -50.85
CA HIS A 78 5.26 5.60 -51.91
C HIS A 78 6.00 6.23 -53.10
N VAL A 79 6.86 7.21 -52.86
CA VAL A 79 7.65 7.89 -53.91
C VAL A 79 8.51 6.90 -54.70
N LYS A 80 9.19 5.99 -53.99
CA LYS A 80 10.04 4.98 -54.62
C LYS A 80 9.24 4.03 -55.52
N LEU A 81 8.13 3.49 -55.01
CA LEU A 81 7.29 2.56 -55.78
C LEU A 81 6.61 3.24 -56.98
N LEU A 82 6.22 4.51 -56.85
CA LEU A 82 5.66 5.28 -57.96
C LEU A 82 6.67 5.50 -59.08
N ALA A 83 7.91 5.86 -58.75
CA ALA A 83 8.99 5.97 -59.73
C ALA A 83 9.30 4.62 -60.41
N ASP A 84 9.30 3.51 -59.66
CA ASP A 84 9.57 2.18 -60.19
C ASP A 84 8.43 1.68 -61.11
N VAL A 85 7.17 1.93 -60.77
CA VAL A 85 6.02 1.62 -61.64
C VAL A 85 6.04 2.46 -62.91
N GLN A 86 6.31 3.77 -62.81
CA GLN A 86 6.39 4.67 -63.97
C GLN A 86 7.53 4.29 -64.94
N ARG A 87 8.68 3.85 -64.42
CA ARG A 87 9.78 3.31 -65.24
C ARG A 87 9.35 2.04 -65.99
N ARG A 88 8.51 1.19 -65.38
CA ARG A 88 8.04 -0.07 -65.98
C ARG A 88 6.88 0.13 -66.97
N THR A 89 6.06 1.18 -66.81
CA THR A 89 4.94 1.49 -67.71
C THR A 89 5.30 2.41 -68.86
N GLY A 90 6.54 2.91 -68.93
CA GLY A 90 7.03 3.71 -70.06
C GLY A 90 6.53 5.16 -70.07
N GLN A 91 5.91 5.66 -68.99
CA GLN A 91 5.61 7.10 -68.84
C GLN A 91 6.88 7.84 -68.39
N LYS A 92 7.65 8.31 -69.38
CA LYS A 92 8.86 9.13 -69.18
C LYS A 92 8.52 10.52 -68.61
N GLN A 93 9.12 10.86 -67.47
CA GLN A 93 9.43 12.24 -67.11
C GLN A 93 10.72 12.65 -67.85
N VAL A 94 10.71 13.87 -68.40
CA VAL A 94 11.64 14.41 -69.41
C VAL A 94 13.04 14.66 -68.85
N ASP A 95 14.01 14.45 -69.73
CA ASP A 95 15.46 14.34 -69.59
C ASP A 95 16.19 15.54 -68.94
N SER A 96 17.26 15.23 -68.20
CA SER A 96 18.45 16.08 -68.12
C SER A 96 19.61 15.35 -68.81
N ALA A 97 20.14 16.02 -69.84
CA ALA A 97 21.01 15.52 -70.88
C ALA A 97 22.39 15.01 -70.42
N GLN A 98 22.82 13.88 -70.99
CA GLN A 98 24.23 13.53 -71.15
C GLN A 98 24.74 14.11 -72.48
N PRO A 99 25.92 14.76 -72.52
CA PRO A 99 26.53 15.17 -73.79
C PRO A 99 27.23 13.99 -74.49
N GLN A 100 27.01 13.91 -75.80
CA GLN A 100 27.75 13.07 -76.73
C GLN A 100 29.20 13.54 -76.88
N ALA A 101 30.10 12.57 -77.04
CA ALA A 101 31.49 12.78 -77.41
C ALA A 101 31.64 13.25 -78.86
N SER A 102 32.60 14.13 -79.11
CA SER A 102 33.24 14.31 -80.41
C SER A 102 34.77 14.27 -80.25
N PRO A 103 35.50 13.77 -81.26
CA PRO A 103 36.86 13.28 -81.11
C PRO A 103 37.90 14.36 -81.40
N GLY A 104 38.98 14.35 -80.63
CA GLY A 104 40.18 15.14 -80.92
C GLY A 104 40.94 15.52 -79.67
N GLU A 105 41.49 14.56 -78.94
CA GLU A 105 42.40 14.88 -77.84
C GLU A 105 43.56 13.88 -77.76
N LYS A 106 44.74 14.45 -77.53
CA LYS A 106 46.05 13.80 -77.43
C LYS A 106 45.94 12.56 -76.54
N ALA A 107 46.67 11.49 -76.89
CA ALA A 107 46.70 10.24 -76.14
C ALA A 107 46.93 10.50 -74.64
N THR A 108 45.85 10.57 -73.86
CA THR A 108 45.88 10.64 -72.41
C THR A 108 46.39 9.29 -71.93
N VAL A 109 47.52 9.29 -71.22
CA VAL A 109 48.00 8.13 -70.48
C VAL A 109 46.82 7.65 -69.62
N LYS A 110 46.32 6.44 -69.88
CA LYS A 110 45.23 5.85 -69.09
C LYS A 110 45.85 5.07 -67.94
N MET A 111 45.35 5.30 -66.73
CA MET A 111 45.80 4.58 -65.54
C MET A 111 45.64 3.06 -65.73
N PRO A 112 46.67 2.24 -65.43
CA PRO A 112 46.54 0.80 -65.50
C PRO A 112 45.40 0.29 -64.63
N ALA A 113 44.64 -0.69 -65.13
CA ALA A 113 43.45 -1.20 -64.45
C ALA A 113 43.76 -1.82 -63.07
N SER A 114 44.97 -2.36 -62.88
CA SER A 114 45.44 -2.87 -61.59
C SER A 114 45.58 -1.75 -60.56
N VAL A 115 46.21 -0.64 -60.93
CA VAL A 115 46.43 0.53 -60.08
C VAL A 115 45.11 1.22 -59.76
N SER A 116 44.22 1.37 -60.76
CA SER A 116 42.87 1.92 -60.53
C SER A 116 42.05 1.10 -59.53
N ARG A 117 42.18 -0.25 -59.53
CA ARG A 117 41.53 -1.10 -58.53
C ARG A 117 42.08 -0.89 -57.12
N GLN A 118 43.39 -0.69 -56.98
CA GLN A 118 44.01 -0.41 -55.67
C GLN A 118 43.51 0.91 -55.08
N PHE A 119 43.37 1.96 -55.90
CA PHE A 119 42.74 3.22 -55.47
C PHE A 119 41.26 3.05 -55.07
N LEU A 120 40.50 2.21 -55.77
CA LEU A 120 39.10 1.93 -55.40
C LEU A 120 38.99 1.14 -54.09
N GLU A 121 39.90 0.21 -53.84
CA GLU A 121 39.94 -0.57 -52.60
C GLU A 121 40.31 0.30 -51.41
N LEU A 122 41.36 1.12 -51.55
CA LEU A 122 41.75 2.11 -50.54
C LEU A 122 40.61 3.10 -50.25
N ASN A 123 39.92 3.58 -51.29
CA ASN A 123 38.77 4.47 -51.15
C ASN A 123 37.62 3.81 -50.36
N ARG A 124 37.36 2.51 -50.56
CA ARG A 124 36.34 1.77 -49.80
C ARG A 124 36.72 1.63 -48.33
N GLU A 125 37.99 1.34 -48.03
CA GLU A 125 38.46 1.28 -46.64
C GLU A 125 38.34 2.65 -45.96
N MET A 126 38.80 3.71 -46.63
CA MET A 126 38.68 5.08 -46.16
C MET A 126 37.22 5.50 -45.91
N ASN A 127 36.29 5.15 -46.81
CA ASN A 127 34.88 5.46 -46.63
C ASN A 127 34.25 4.76 -45.41
N ARG A 128 34.72 3.57 -45.02
CA ARG A 128 34.26 2.90 -43.80
C ARG A 128 34.68 3.69 -42.56
N THR A 129 35.94 4.11 -42.52
CA THR A 129 36.46 4.94 -41.41
C THR A 129 35.75 6.28 -41.34
N ARG A 130 35.55 6.95 -42.49
CA ARG A 130 34.77 8.19 -42.58
C ARG A 130 33.34 8.00 -42.05
N SER A 131 32.64 6.95 -42.49
CA SER A 131 31.25 6.68 -42.07
C SER A 131 31.14 6.40 -40.56
N SER A 132 32.17 5.77 -39.98
CA SER A 132 32.23 5.51 -38.54
C SER A 132 32.35 6.81 -37.72
N LEU A 133 33.14 7.78 -38.19
CA LEU A 133 33.37 9.07 -37.53
C LEU A 133 32.24 10.09 -37.79
N SER A 134 31.64 10.05 -38.97
CA SER A 134 30.52 10.92 -39.38
C SER A 134 29.16 10.40 -38.92
N TYR A 135 29.10 9.44 -37.99
CA TYR A 135 27.86 8.91 -37.47
C TYR A 135 27.04 10.00 -36.75
N ASP A 136 25.82 10.26 -37.21
CA ASP A 136 24.98 11.37 -36.74
C ASP A 136 24.62 11.26 -35.24
N GLN A 137 24.47 10.04 -34.74
CA GLN A 137 24.17 9.72 -33.34
C GLN A 137 25.45 9.40 -32.54
N TRP A 138 26.53 10.15 -32.77
CA TRP A 138 27.82 9.93 -32.11
C TRP A 138 27.73 9.86 -30.59
N TRP A 139 26.89 10.70 -29.98
CA TRP A 139 26.72 10.79 -28.54
C TRP A 139 25.87 9.66 -27.93
N ASP A 140 25.05 8.98 -28.74
CA ASP A 140 24.27 7.81 -28.30
C ASP A 140 25.15 6.56 -28.12
N LEU A 141 26.38 6.60 -28.61
CA LEU A 141 27.36 5.53 -28.42
C LEU A 141 27.91 5.56 -27.00
N ALA A 142 28.04 4.37 -26.40
CA ALA A 142 28.75 4.21 -25.14
C ALA A 142 30.17 4.82 -25.21
N PRO A 143 30.69 5.40 -24.12
CA PRO A 143 32.00 6.05 -24.11
C PRO A 143 33.14 5.18 -24.67
N SER A 144 33.16 3.90 -24.31
CA SER A 144 34.15 2.93 -24.80
C SER A 144 34.08 2.68 -26.31
N MET A 145 32.88 2.75 -26.90
CA MET A 145 32.71 2.62 -28.35
C MET A 145 33.19 3.87 -29.10
N ARG A 146 32.98 5.06 -28.53
CA ARG A 146 33.48 6.33 -29.09
C ARG A 146 35.00 6.35 -29.11
N GLU A 147 35.62 6.00 -27.97
CA GLU A 147 37.07 5.91 -27.83
C GLU A 147 37.67 4.87 -28.79
N GLY A 148 37.09 3.67 -28.86
CA GLY A 148 37.53 2.63 -29.80
C GLY A 148 37.44 3.06 -31.28
N ARG A 149 36.42 3.84 -31.66
CA ARG A 149 36.31 4.39 -33.03
C ARG A 149 37.37 5.44 -33.33
N LEU A 150 37.71 6.30 -32.37
CA LEU A 150 38.80 7.28 -32.52
C LEU A 150 40.16 6.59 -32.64
N GLN A 151 40.44 5.62 -31.77
CA GLN A 151 41.68 4.85 -31.84
C GLN A 151 41.81 4.11 -33.19
N SER A 152 40.75 3.44 -33.64
CA SER A 152 40.76 2.76 -34.93
C SER A 152 40.95 3.73 -36.10
N ALA A 153 40.41 4.96 -36.01
CA ALA A 153 40.66 5.97 -37.02
C ALA A 153 42.13 6.41 -37.05
N ASP A 154 42.78 6.58 -35.89
CA ASP A 154 44.19 6.95 -35.80
C ASP A 154 45.10 5.88 -36.41
N GLU A 155 44.86 4.61 -36.09
CA GLU A 155 45.59 3.47 -36.67
C GLU A 155 45.40 3.40 -38.20
N ASN A 156 44.17 3.58 -38.67
CA ASN A 156 43.84 3.53 -40.09
C ASN A 156 44.38 4.72 -40.87
N LEU A 157 44.41 5.93 -40.29
CA LEU A 157 44.93 7.14 -40.95
C LEU A 157 46.40 7.00 -41.34
N ALA A 158 47.23 6.45 -40.45
CA ALA A 158 48.64 6.17 -40.73
C ALA A 158 48.78 5.17 -41.89
N LYS A 159 48.01 4.07 -41.85
CA LYS A 159 47.98 3.05 -42.91
C LYS A 159 47.55 3.64 -44.26
N PHE A 160 46.46 4.40 -44.29
CA PHE A 160 45.93 5.00 -45.52
C PHE A 160 46.91 5.99 -46.14
N ARG A 161 47.60 6.79 -45.33
CA ARG A 161 48.62 7.72 -45.82
C ARG A 161 49.77 6.98 -46.47
N THR A 162 50.33 5.96 -45.81
CA THR A 162 51.40 5.13 -46.37
C THR A 162 50.97 4.45 -47.67
N GLN A 163 49.81 3.81 -47.69
CA GLN A 163 49.31 3.13 -48.89
C GLN A 163 49.04 4.10 -50.04
N LEU A 164 48.50 5.29 -49.75
CA LEU A 164 48.26 6.32 -50.76
C LEU A 164 49.57 6.85 -51.34
N ASP A 165 50.57 7.12 -50.48
CA ASP A 165 51.89 7.60 -50.90
C ASP A 165 52.62 6.54 -51.74
N GLU A 166 52.59 5.27 -51.34
CA GLU A 166 53.17 4.15 -52.12
C GLU A 166 52.53 4.01 -53.51
N LEU A 167 51.20 4.12 -53.59
CA LEU A 167 50.47 4.07 -54.87
C LEU A 167 50.80 5.26 -55.78
N ILE A 168 51.02 6.44 -55.20
CA ILE A 168 51.39 7.65 -55.96
C ILE A 168 52.85 7.58 -56.43
N VAL A 169 53.79 7.11 -55.61
CA VAL A 169 55.20 6.97 -55.97
C VAL A 169 55.40 5.96 -57.10
N GLY A 170 54.60 4.89 -57.13
CA GLY A 170 54.62 3.91 -58.22
C GLY A 170 53.93 4.36 -59.52
N LEU A 171 53.39 5.58 -59.56
CA LEU A 171 52.61 6.11 -60.67
C LEU A 171 53.50 6.86 -61.68
N ASP A 172 53.11 6.87 -62.95
CA ASP A 172 53.68 7.80 -63.93
C ASP A 172 53.40 9.25 -63.47
N PRO A 173 54.41 10.16 -63.45
CA PRO A 173 54.22 11.56 -63.08
C PRO A 173 53.09 12.26 -63.86
N ALA A 174 52.81 11.85 -65.10
CA ALA A 174 51.71 12.40 -65.90
C ALA A 174 50.31 12.04 -65.36
N LEU A 175 50.21 11.09 -64.44
CA LEU A 175 48.97 10.64 -63.80
C LEU A 175 48.81 11.17 -62.37
N ALA A 176 49.75 11.97 -61.85
CA ALA A 176 49.72 12.47 -60.48
C ALA A 176 48.45 13.28 -60.14
N ASP A 177 47.84 13.90 -61.16
CA ASP A 177 46.61 14.68 -61.08
C ASP A 177 45.36 13.90 -61.54
N ALA A 178 45.46 12.58 -61.69
CA ALA A 178 44.29 11.77 -62.03
C ALA A 178 43.20 11.86 -60.97
N LEU A 179 41.93 11.83 -61.40
CA LEU A 179 40.76 11.99 -60.54
C LEU A 179 40.79 11.05 -59.32
N GLN A 180 41.19 9.79 -59.51
CA GLN A 180 41.26 8.79 -58.44
C GLN A 180 42.28 9.18 -57.35
N VAL A 181 43.38 9.83 -57.71
CA VAL A 181 44.38 10.32 -56.76
C VAL A 181 43.80 11.49 -55.97
N GLN A 182 43.12 12.42 -56.65
CA GLN A 182 42.48 13.57 -56.02
C GLN A 182 41.36 13.15 -55.07
N GLU A 183 40.49 12.22 -55.47
CA GLU A 183 39.41 11.68 -54.64
C GLU A 183 39.92 11.01 -53.37
N ASN A 184 40.98 10.20 -53.47
CA ASN A 184 41.57 9.54 -52.30
C ASN A 184 42.27 10.53 -51.37
N LYS A 185 42.98 11.55 -51.90
CA LYS A 185 43.56 12.63 -51.09
C LYS A 185 42.47 13.45 -50.37
N ALA A 186 41.40 13.78 -51.07
CA ALA A 186 40.28 14.54 -50.50
C ALA A 186 39.57 13.74 -49.39
N LEU A 187 39.32 12.44 -49.61
CA LEU A 187 38.70 11.57 -48.62
C LEU A 187 39.59 11.39 -47.37
N LEU A 188 40.91 11.24 -47.55
CA LEU A 188 41.85 11.19 -46.44
C LEU A 188 41.81 12.48 -45.61
N ALA A 189 41.79 13.65 -46.27
CA ALA A 189 41.65 14.94 -45.60
C ALA A 189 40.32 15.07 -44.84
N GLU A 190 39.23 14.52 -45.39
CA GLU A 190 37.93 14.52 -44.72
C GLU A 190 37.94 13.65 -43.44
N ILE A 191 38.60 12.49 -43.48
CA ILE A 191 38.74 11.63 -42.30
C ILE A 191 39.56 12.33 -41.22
N VAL A 192 40.65 13.01 -41.58
CA VAL A 192 41.44 13.82 -40.63
C VAL A 192 40.57 14.89 -39.97
N SER A 193 39.80 15.64 -40.77
CA SER A 193 38.88 16.67 -40.24
C SER A 193 37.82 16.09 -39.31
N TRP A 194 37.21 14.95 -39.67
CA TRP A 194 36.24 14.28 -38.80
C TRP A 194 36.86 13.77 -37.51
N ARG A 195 38.07 13.22 -37.58
CA ARG A 195 38.81 12.76 -36.40
C ARG A 195 39.09 13.93 -35.46
N GLU A 196 39.63 15.03 -35.98
CA GLU A 196 39.92 16.24 -35.18
C GLU A 196 38.64 16.81 -34.55
N ARG A 197 37.56 16.88 -35.33
CA ARG A 197 36.25 17.32 -34.84
C ARG A 197 35.77 16.42 -33.71
N ARG A 198 35.72 15.10 -33.89
CA ARG A 198 35.22 14.16 -32.87
C ARG A 198 36.13 14.06 -31.64
N GLY A 199 37.43 14.28 -31.79
CA GLY A 199 38.38 14.31 -30.67
C GLY A 199 38.32 15.59 -29.83
N SER A 200 37.74 16.67 -30.38
CA SER A 200 37.60 17.97 -29.69
C SER A 200 36.16 18.30 -29.28
N GLU A 201 35.18 17.58 -29.80
CA GLU A 201 33.76 17.75 -29.47
C GLU A 201 33.50 17.23 -28.05
N THR A 202 32.87 18.05 -27.21
CA THR A 202 32.41 17.65 -25.87
C THR A 202 30.97 17.19 -25.93
N GLU A 203 30.61 16.24 -25.05
CA GLU A 203 29.24 15.76 -24.94
C GLU A 203 28.28 16.94 -24.71
N PRO A 204 27.25 17.12 -25.55
CA PRO A 204 26.28 18.16 -25.31
C PRO A 204 25.62 17.88 -23.97
N VAL A 205 25.69 18.85 -23.04
CA VAL A 205 24.95 18.79 -21.78
C VAL A 205 23.48 18.68 -22.14
N ALA A 206 22.87 17.54 -21.87
CA ALA A 206 21.45 17.37 -22.08
C ALA A 206 20.72 18.43 -21.24
N ASP A 207 19.99 19.32 -21.91
CA ASP A 207 19.15 20.32 -21.26
C ASP A 207 18.01 19.54 -20.59
N VAL A 208 18.18 19.20 -19.30
CA VAL A 208 17.18 18.46 -18.54
C VAL A 208 15.94 19.35 -18.48
N GLN A 209 14.87 18.91 -19.13
CA GLN A 209 13.62 19.67 -19.13
C GLN A 209 13.25 20.02 -17.68
N PRO A 210 12.86 21.28 -17.38
CA PRO A 210 12.57 21.68 -16.00
C PRO A 210 11.58 20.77 -15.28
N ALA A 211 10.60 20.19 -16.01
CA ALA A 211 9.64 19.24 -15.48
C ALA A 211 10.28 17.91 -15.03
N VAL A 212 11.33 17.44 -15.72
CA VAL A 212 12.09 16.24 -15.34
C VAL A 212 12.90 16.52 -14.08
N ALA A 213 13.62 17.65 -14.04
CA ALA A 213 14.39 18.04 -12.85
C ALA A 213 13.49 18.20 -11.61
N GLU A 214 12.30 18.78 -11.79
CA GLU A 214 11.31 18.90 -10.71
C GLU A 214 10.79 17.53 -10.24
N ALA A 215 10.45 16.62 -11.17
CA ALA A 215 9.98 15.29 -10.84
C ALA A 215 11.02 14.50 -10.03
N LEU A 216 12.31 14.58 -10.40
CA LEU A 216 13.40 13.94 -9.68
C LEU A 216 13.61 14.53 -8.28
N ALA A 217 13.45 15.86 -8.12
CA ALA A 217 13.54 16.48 -6.79
C ALA A 217 12.36 16.07 -5.87
N ILE A 218 11.17 15.89 -6.44
CA ILE A 218 10.00 15.38 -5.70
C ILE A 218 10.19 13.91 -5.32
N GLU A 219 10.69 13.09 -6.25
CA GLU A 219 11.04 11.69 -6.02
C GLU A 219 12.00 11.56 -4.83
N GLU A 220 13.15 12.25 -4.88
CA GLU A 220 14.17 12.20 -3.83
C GLU A 220 13.56 12.55 -2.47
N LYS A 221 12.78 13.65 -2.43
CA LYS A 221 12.14 14.11 -1.20
C LYS A 221 11.11 13.10 -0.68
N LEU A 222 10.29 12.52 -1.55
CA LEU A 222 9.29 11.54 -1.16
C LEU A 222 9.94 10.25 -0.65
N LEU A 223 10.94 9.73 -1.35
CA LEU A 223 11.64 8.51 -0.95
C LEU A 223 12.39 8.68 0.37
N ALA A 224 12.96 9.87 0.61
CA ALA A 224 13.56 10.20 1.90
C ALA A 224 12.52 10.22 3.03
N LEU A 225 11.35 10.84 2.80
CA LEU A 225 10.25 10.86 3.78
C LEU A 225 9.68 9.45 4.01
N HIS A 226 9.48 8.68 2.95
CA HIS A 226 8.99 7.30 3.01
C HIS A 226 9.93 6.43 3.83
N THR A 227 11.23 6.44 3.50
CA THR A 227 12.25 5.70 4.24
C THR A 227 12.28 6.08 5.71
N LYS A 228 12.14 7.37 6.02
CA LYS A 228 12.18 7.87 7.40
C LYS A 228 10.93 7.54 8.21
N HIS A 229 9.75 7.49 7.57
CA HIS A 229 8.47 7.50 8.30
C HIS A 229 7.57 6.28 8.09
N LYS A 230 7.79 5.43 7.07
CA LYS A 230 6.89 4.30 6.76
C LYS A 230 6.63 3.39 7.97
N ASP A 231 7.66 3.10 8.76
CA ASP A 231 7.55 2.18 9.90
C ASP A 231 6.71 2.76 11.05
N ARG A 232 6.54 4.09 11.10
CA ARG A 232 5.67 4.75 12.10
C ARG A 232 4.19 4.45 11.86
N PHE A 233 3.80 4.08 10.64
CA PHE A 233 2.43 3.71 10.28
C PHE A 233 2.11 2.22 10.51
N VAL A 234 3.09 1.41 10.95
CA VAL A 234 2.84 0.00 11.30
C VAL A 234 1.78 -0.09 12.39
N GLY A 235 0.78 -0.95 12.18
CA GLY A 235 -0.38 -1.08 13.07
C GLY A 235 -1.56 -0.17 12.73
N VAL A 236 -1.38 0.86 11.89
CA VAL A 236 -2.41 1.85 11.56
C VAL A 236 -3.13 1.45 10.25
N TYR A 237 -4.11 0.56 10.38
CA TYR A 237 -4.79 -0.07 9.23
C TYR A 237 -6.15 0.56 8.86
N GLY A 238 -6.60 1.58 9.60
CA GLY A 238 -7.93 2.17 9.41
C GLY A 238 -9.08 1.36 10.02
N SER A 239 -8.77 0.49 10.98
CA SER A 239 -9.71 -0.31 11.77
C SER A 239 -9.52 -0.04 13.27
N THR A 240 -10.30 -0.71 14.13
CA THR A 240 -9.96 -0.71 15.56
C THR A 240 -8.54 -1.23 15.75
N MET A 241 -7.81 -0.56 16.64
CA MET A 241 -6.43 -0.89 16.99
C MET A 241 -6.36 -1.60 18.35
N ILE A 242 -7.51 -1.94 18.94
CA ILE A 242 -7.61 -2.57 20.25
C ILE A 242 -8.19 -3.97 20.10
N ASN A 243 -7.34 -4.98 20.28
CA ASN A 243 -7.66 -6.39 20.03
C ASN A 243 -7.51 -7.28 21.28
N GLU A 244 -7.13 -6.68 22.42
CA GLU A 244 -6.97 -7.41 23.67
C GLU A 244 -8.31 -7.91 24.24
N SER A 245 -8.26 -9.04 24.95
CA SER A 245 -9.44 -9.66 25.57
C SER A 245 -9.64 -9.24 27.02
N LEU A 246 -8.52 -9.03 27.74
CA LEU A 246 -8.54 -8.58 29.14
C LEU A 246 -8.70 -7.07 29.20
N LEU A 247 -9.57 -6.59 30.10
CA LEU A 247 -9.91 -5.18 30.22
C LEU A 247 -8.69 -4.29 30.48
N GLU A 248 -7.82 -4.67 31.42
CA GLU A 248 -6.61 -3.90 31.73
C GLU A 248 -5.67 -3.79 30.51
N ALA A 249 -5.53 -4.89 29.76
CA ALA A 249 -4.73 -4.92 28.55
C ALA A 249 -5.36 -4.06 27.44
N GLN A 250 -6.68 -4.03 27.32
CA GLN A 250 -7.40 -3.13 26.41
C GLN A 250 -7.12 -1.66 26.74
N PHE A 251 -7.19 -1.27 28.01
CA PHE A 251 -6.91 0.12 28.41
C PHE A 251 -5.47 0.51 28.17
N LYS A 252 -4.52 -0.37 28.48
CA LYS A 252 -3.11 -0.12 28.17
C LYS A 252 -2.90 0.03 26.66
N GLN A 253 -3.36 -0.93 25.86
CA GLN A 253 -3.22 -0.89 24.40
C GLN A 253 -3.88 0.35 23.80
N GLY A 254 -5.05 0.74 24.30
CA GLY A 254 -5.75 1.94 23.82
C GLY A 254 -5.01 3.23 24.16
N ARG A 255 -4.42 3.36 25.35
CA ARG A 255 -3.57 4.52 25.69
C ARG A 255 -2.30 4.57 24.84
N ASP A 256 -1.63 3.43 24.66
CA ASP A 256 -0.43 3.34 23.82
C ASP A 256 -0.75 3.70 22.36
N THR A 257 -1.88 3.22 21.85
CA THR A 257 -2.36 3.52 20.49
C THR A 257 -2.70 5.00 20.33
N LEU A 258 -3.40 5.60 21.31
CA LEU A 258 -3.74 7.00 21.26
C LEU A 258 -2.48 7.86 21.17
N ALA A 259 -1.48 7.56 22.01
CA ALA A 259 -0.17 8.23 21.96
C ALA A 259 0.54 8.03 20.60
N GLN A 260 0.46 6.84 19.99
CA GLN A 260 1.00 6.60 18.65
C GLN A 260 0.33 7.49 17.60
N LEU A 261 -1.00 7.58 17.61
CA LEU A 261 -1.76 8.40 16.64
C LEU A 261 -1.50 9.90 16.85
N ASP A 262 -1.46 10.36 18.11
CA ASP A 262 -1.12 11.75 18.45
C ASP A 262 0.29 12.12 17.95
N ALA A 263 1.27 11.22 18.12
CA ALA A 263 2.63 11.42 17.64
C ALA A 263 2.71 11.42 16.10
N LEU A 264 1.94 10.58 15.41
CA LEU A 264 1.85 10.63 13.95
C LEU A 264 1.30 11.96 13.47
N GLU A 265 0.18 12.42 14.04
CA GLU A 265 -0.50 13.66 13.66
C GLU A 265 0.33 14.91 13.93
N SER A 266 1.07 14.94 15.04
CA SER A 266 1.88 16.11 15.41
C SER A 266 3.27 16.12 14.78
N GLU A 267 3.92 14.97 14.60
CA GLU A 267 5.31 14.91 14.14
C GLU A 267 5.44 14.55 12.65
N VAL A 268 4.58 13.65 12.13
CA VAL A 268 4.77 13.06 10.80
C VAL A 268 3.88 13.72 9.77
N VAL A 269 2.57 13.87 10.05
CA VAL A 269 1.59 14.45 9.11
C VAL A 269 2.05 15.81 8.56
N PRO A 270 2.51 16.78 9.37
CA PRO A 270 2.91 18.10 8.87
C PRO A 270 4.12 18.05 7.93
N THR A 271 4.95 17.00 8.04
CA THR A 271 6.16 16.85 7.22
C THR A 271 5.87 16.21 5.86
N ILE A 272 4.94 15.24 5.81
CA ILE A 272 4.65 14.49 4.58
C ILE A 272 3.52 15.10 3.76
N GLN A 273 2.51 15.69 4.42
CA GLN A 273 1.30 16.18 3.75
C GLN A 273 1.58 17.22 2.64
N PRO A 274 2.49 18.20 2.82
CA PRO A 274 2.78 19.17 1.77
C PRO A 274 3.38 18.53 0.50
N VAL A 275 4.22 17.50 0.65
CA VAL A 275 4.83 16.80 -0.49
C VAL A 275 3.79 15.96 -1.22
N LEU A 276 2.96 15.23 -0.48
CA LEU A 276 1.88 14.44 -1.06
C LEU A 276 0.87 15.31 -1.80
N ALA A 277 0.53 16.50 -1.27
CA ALA A 277 -0.38 17.45 -1.93
C ALA A 277 0.15 17.90 -3.30
N VAL A 278 1.45 18.23 -3.39
CA VAL A 278 2.09 18.61 -4.67
C VAL A 278 2.05 17.44 -5.66
N ILE A 279 2.27 16.21 -5.19
CA ILE A 279 2.21 15.03 -6.06
C ILE A 279 0.80 14.83 -6.60
N VAL A 280 -0.22 14.91 -5.73
CA VAL A 280 -1.63 14.80 -6.13
C VAL A 280 -1.99 15.83 -7.21
N GLU A 281 -1.57 17.08 -7.00
CA GLU A 281 -1.83 18.17 -7.94
C GLU A 281 -1.16 17.96 -9.30
N LYS A 282 0.07 17.45 -9.33
CA LYS A 282 0.89 17.38 -10.55
C LYS A 282 0.80 16.07 -11.31
N TYR A 283 0.68 14.96 -10.58
CA TYR A 283 0.86 13.61 -11.13
C TYR A 283 -0.34 12.69 -10.86
N GLY A 284 -1.31 13.11 -10.03
CA GLY A 284 -2.50 12.34 -9.70
C GLY A 284 -2.48 11.72 -8.30
N ASP A 285 -3.62 11.18 -7.89
CA ASP A 285 -3.88 10.73 -6.52
C ASP A 285 -3.67 9.22 -6.30
N ASN A 286 -3.20 8.51 -7.32
CA ASN A 286 -2.93 7.09 -7.24
C ASN A 286 -1.65 6.71 -8.01
N PRO A 287 -1.01 5.59 -7.65
CA PRO A 287 0.29 5.21 -8.23
C PRO A 287 0.30 5.05 -9.73
N MET A 288 -0.80 4.57 -10.32
CA MET A 288 -0.86 4.35 -11.76
C MET A 288 -0.78 5.68 -12.50
N ASP A 289 -1.53 6.69 -12.06
CA ASP A 289 -1.51 8.03 -12.66
C ASP A 289 -0.16 8.71 -12.47
N ILE A 290 0.45 8.54 -11.30
CA ILE A 290 1.77 9.06 -10.99
C ILE A 290 2.82 8.46 -11.93
N ASP A 291 2.91 7.13 -11.97
CA ASP A 291 3.92 6.41 -12.75
C ASP A 291 3.73 6.67 -14.26
N ASN A 292 2.48 6.75 -14.74
CA ASN A 292 2.18 7.13 -16.13
C ASN A 292 2.61 8.56 -16.46
N SER A 293 2.44 9.50 -15.51
CA SER A 293 2.88 10.89 -15.68
C SER A 293 4.41 11.00 -15.74
N LEU A 294 5.12 10.23 -14.92
CA LEU A 294 6.58 10.14 -14.94
C LEU A 294 7.08 9.51 -16.26
N PHE A 295 6.42 8.45 -16.71
CA PHE A 295 6.71 7.83 -18.01
C PHE A 295 6.53 8.81 -19.17
N ALA A 296 5.49 9.64 -19.15
CA ALA A 296 5.25 10.67 -20.16
C ALA A 296 6.35 11.75 -20.21
N LEU A 297 7.05 11.96 -19.09
CA LEU A 297 8.24 12.83 -19.00
C LEU A 297 9.53 12.15 -19.51
N GLY A 298 9.46 10.89 -19.95
CA GLY A 298 10.60 10.11 -20.41
C GLY A 298 11.42 9.48 -19.27
N LEU A 299 10.92 9.52 -18.04
CA LEU A 299 11.53 8.83 -16.91
C LEU A 299 11.29 7.32 -17.00
N LYS A 300 12.26 6.56 -16.51
CA LYS A 300 12.24 5.09 -16.47
C LYS A 300 11.70 4.60 -15.12
N ASN A 301 11.44 3.30 -15.05
CA ASN A 301 10.80 2.64 -13.90
C ASN A 301 11.59 2.78 -12.58
N ASP A 302 12.89 3.02 -12.63
CA ASP A 302 13.74 3.29 -11.45
C ASP A 302 13.37 4.60 -10.75
N HIS A 303 12.71 5.52 -11.45
CA HIS A 303 12.22 6.79 -10.93
C HIS A 303 10.75 6.76 -10.49
N PHE A 304 10.10 5.60 -10.57
CA PHE A 304 8.67 5.49 -10.24
C PHE A 304 8.48 5.38 -8.73
N PHE A 305 7.81 6.38 -8.18
CA PHE A 305 7.59 6.52 -6.74
C PHE A 305 6.12 6.37 -6.32
N GLY A 306 5.23 5.95 -7.22
CA GLY A 306 3.82 5.73 -6.92
C GLY A 306 3.60 4.79 -5.74
N GLY A 307 4.37 3.71 -5.62
CA GLY A 307 4.29 2.79 -4.48
C GLY A 307 4.53 3.46 -3.12
N ALA A 308 5.64 4.21 -3.01
CA ALA A 308 5.99 4.95 -1.80
C ALA A 308 4.95 6.03 -1.46
N PHE A 309 4.42 6.71 -2.49
CA PHE A 309 3.31 7.65 -2.35
C PHE A 309 2.09 6.96 -1.74
N ARG A 310 1.64 5.81 -2.29
CA ARG A 310 0.45 5.10 -1.80
C ARG A 310 0.56 4.70 -0.34
N GLU A 311 1.72 4.21 0.09
CA GLU A 311 1.91 3.79 1.48
C GLU A 311 1.75 4.97 2.45
N LEU A 312 2.40 6.11 2.18
CA LEU A 312 2.27 7.31 3.02
C LEU A 312 0.86 7.92 2.95
N TYR A 313 0.30 8.01 1.74
CA TYR A 313 -1.01 8.60 1.50
C TYR A 313 -2.13 7.79 2.19
N SER A 314 -2.10 6.47 2.06
CA SER A 314 -3.05 5.59 2.76
C SER A 314 -2.84 5.63 4.27
N GLY A 315 -1.58 5.76 4.72
CA GLY A 315 -1.26 5.95 6.14
C GLY A 315 -1.95 7.17 6.75
N LEU A 316 -1.94 8.31 6.04
CA LEU A 316 -2.64 9.52 6.47
C LEU A 316 -4.15 9.30 6.64
N GLU A 317 -4.78 8.64 5.67
CA GLU A 317 -6.21 8.34 5.73
C GLU A 317 -6.54 7.37 6.88
N ASN A 318 -5.67 6.37 7.07
CA ASN A 318 -5.83 5.33 8.08
C ASN A 318 -5.74 5.87 9.50
N ILE A 319 -5.00 6.95 9.78
CA ILE A 319 -5.01 7.60 11.11
C ILE A 319 -6.44 7.97 11.51
N ARG A 320 -7.13 8.73 10.65
CA ARG A 320 -8.51 9.19 10.89
C ARG A 320 -9.48 8.01 10.99
N LYS A 321 -9.37 7.03 10.09
CA LYS A 321 -10.20 5.83 10.10
C LYS A 321 -9.99 5.01 11.38
N SER A 322 -8.74 4.82 11.82
CA SER A 322 -8.41 4.10 13.05
C SER A 322 -8.96 4.78 14.29
N ARG A 323 -8.88 6.13 14.38
CA ARG A 323 -9.51 6.90 15.46
C ARG A 323 -11.01 6.62 15.55
N GLN A 324 -11.72 6.80 14.43
CA GLN A 324 -13.18 6.61 14.38
C GLN A 324 -13.58 5.16 14.71
N ALA A 325 -12.90 4.18 14.10
CA ALA A 325 -13.18 2.77 14.32
C ALA A 325 -12.91 2.35 15.78
N THR A 326 -11.82 2.83 16.38
CA THR A 326 -11.49 2.54 17.78
C THR A 326 -12.46 3.22 18.75
N GLY A 327 -12.85 4.46 18.50
CA GLY A 327 -13.89 5.15 19.27
C GLY A 327 -15.23 4.41 19.22
N GLN A 328 -15.64 3.98 18.02
CA GLN A 328 -16.86 3.21 17.82
C GLN A 328 -16.83 1.83 18.50
N ASP A 329 -15.70 1.13 18.46
CA ASP A 329 -15.52 -0.15 19.15
C ASP A 329 -15.66 0.01 20.67
N MET A 330 -15.07 1.06 21.24
CA MET A 330 -15.20 1.39 22.66
C MET A 330 -16.64 1.71 23.06
N ALA A 331 -17.37 2.46 22.22
CA ALA A 331 -18.79 2.70 22.42
C ALA A 331 -19.59 1.39 22.43
N GLY A 332 -19.30 0.48 21.50
CA GLY A 332 -19.95 -0.83 21.41
C GLY A 332 -19.73 -1.69 22.66
N ARG A 333 -18.50 -1.78 23.16
CA ARG A 333 -18.15 -2.55 24.38
C ARG A 333 -18.81 -1.98 25.64
N ALA A 334 -18.77 -0.66 25.80
CA ALA A 334 -19.42 0.01 26.92
C ALA A 334 -20.95 -0.16 26.87
N GLY A 335 -21.56 0.02 25.69
CA GLY A 335 -22.99 -0.15 25.49
C GLY A 335 -23.48 -1.57 25.78
N GLN A 336 -22.69 -2.60 25.43
CA GLN A 336 -22.96 -3.99 25.82
C GLN A 336 -22.94 -4.18 27.33
N THR A 337 -21.95 -3.59 28.01
CA THR A 337 -21.83 -3.67 29.47
C THR A 337 -23.00 -2.98 30.18
N MET A 338 -23.38 -1.77 29.72
CA MET A 338 -24.53 -1.04 30.24
C MET A 338 -25.84 -1.80 30.04
N SER A 339 -26.06 -2.37 28.85
CA SER A 339 -27.28 -3.13 28.54
C SER A 339 -27.37 -4.44 29.32
N GLY A 340 -26.23 -5.06 29.61
CA GLY A 340 -26.14 -6.31 30.38
C GLY A 340 -26.04 -6.14 31.89
N ILE A 341 -26.12 -4.91 32.41
CA ILE A 341 -25.70 -4.62 33.79
C ILE A 341 -26.48 -5.41 34.84
N ALA A 342 -27.76 -5.64 34.60
CA ALA A 342 -28.63 -6.41 35.49
C ALA A 342 -28.22 -7.88 35.65
N GLY A 343 -27.51 -8.44 34.65
CA GLY A 343 -27.02 -9.82 34.67
C GLY A 343 -25.80 -10.04 35.55
N TYR A 344 -25.10 -8.98 35.96
CA TYR A 344 -23.99 -9.08 36.92
C TYR A 344 -24.51 -9.16 38.36
N SER A 345 -23.72 -9.77 39.25
CA SER A 345 -23.99 -9.75 40.69
C SER A 345 -23.98 -8.32 41.20
N GLU A 346 -24.85 -8.03 42.16
CA GLU A 346 -25.02 -6.69 42.75
C GLU A 346 -23.70 -6.04 43.14
N GLU A 347 -22.82 -6.83 43.77
CA GLU A 347 -21.51 -6.40 44.28
C GLU A 347 -20.61 -5.74 43.22
N ILE A 348 -20.70 -6.19 41.96
CA ILE A 348 -19.79 -5.73 40.90
C ILE A 348 -20.46 -4.78 39.91
N ARG A 349 -21.77 -4.53 40.00
CA ARG A 349 -22.49 -3.70 39.02
C ARG A 349 -21.88 -2.29 38.92
N LEU A 350 -21.66 -1.62 40.05
CA LEU A 350 -21.08 -0.27 40.03
C LEU A 350 -19.64 -0.27 39.50
N GLN A 351 -18.86 -1.30 39.82
CA GLN A 351 -17.52 -1.49 39.23
C GLN A 351 -17.59 -1.65 37.71
N ARG A 352 -18.49 -2.50 37.18
CA ARG A 352 -18.66 -2.69 35.74
C ARG A 352 -19.11 -1.42 35.02
N LEU A 353 -19.97 -0.62 35.64
CA LEU A 353 -20.34 0.69 35.09
C LEU A 353 -19.16 1.66 35.08
N ALA A 354 -18.33 1.67 36.13
CA ALA A 354 -17.11 2.49 36.15
C ALA A 354 -16.12 2.08 35.05
N GLU A 355 -15.91 0.78 34.86
CA GLU A 355 -15.08 0.23 33.77
C GLU A 355 -15.63 0.63 32.38
N ALA A 356 -16.95 0.52 32.17
CA ALA A 356 -17.59 0.96 30.93
C ALA A 356 -17.45 2.48 30.71
N ARG A 357 -17.48 3.28 31.79
CA ARG A 357 -17.26 4.73 31.72
C ARG A 357 -15.83 5.05 31.28
N GLU A 358 -14.84 4.33 31.80
CA GLU A 358 -13.44 4.47 31.37
C GLU A 358 -13.25 4.12 29.90
N GLN A 359 -13.92 3.08 29.39
CA GLN A 359 -13.93 2.75 27.96
C GLN A 359 -14.51 3.90 27.13
N LEU A 360 -15.62 4.51 27.56
CA LEU A 360 -16.21 5.65 26.86
C LEU A 360 -15.30 6.90 26.88
N ILE A 361 -14.64 7.17 28.01
CA ILE A 361 -13.69 8.28 28.11
C ILE A 361 -12.51 8.07 27.16
N LEU A 362 -11.95 6.85 27.12
CA LEU A 362 -10.88 6.52 26.20
C LEU A 362 -11.35 6.59 24.74
N GLY A 363 -12.54 6.07 24.43
CA GLY A 363 -13.16 6.19 23.11
C GLY A 363 -13.36 7.64 22.69
N LYS A 364 -13.78 8.52 23.61
CA LYS A 364 -13.93 9.96 23.38
C LYS A 364 -12.60 10.64 23.06
N ALA A 365 -11.50 10.17 23.64
CA ALA A 365 -10.18 10.68 23.32
C ALA A 365 -9.74 10.31 21.89
N PHE A 366 -10.21 9.17 21.36
CA PHE A 366 -10.01 8.81 19.95
C PHE A 366 -10.89 9.62 19.00
N ASP A 367 -12.20 9.70 19.29
CA ASP A 367 -13.19 10.38 18.45
C ASP A 367 -14.14 11.25 19.30
N PRO A 368 -13.77 12.53 19.56
CA PRO A 368 -14.58 13.44 20.37
C PRO A 368 -15.96 13.74 19.77
N ALA A 369 -16.09 13.62 18.44
CA ALA A 369 -17.31 13.92 17.71
C ALA A 369 -18.27 12.72 17.61
N ASN A 370 -17.89 11.55 18.15
CA ASN A 370 -18.73 10.37 18.12
C ASN A 370 -20.02 10.61 18.92
N ALA A 371 -21.16 10.60 18.23
CA ALA A 371 -22.46 10.88 18.83
C ALA A 371 -22.87 9.79 19.85
N GLU A 372 -22.53 8.54 19.58
CA GLU A 372 -22.89 7.41 20.44
C GLU A 372 -22.13 7.45 21.78
N ILE A 373 -20.84 7.76 21.75
CA ILE A 373 -20.04 7.93 22.98
C ILE A 373 -20.63 9.04 23.86
N ASN A 374 -20.95 10.19 23.25
CA ASN A 374 -21.50 11.32 24.00
C ASN A 374 -22.91 11.01 24.56
N ARG A 375 -23.73 10.25 23.83
CA ARG A 375 -25.02 9.75 24.31
C ARG A 375 -24.84 8.81 25.51
N LEU A 376 -24.01 7.77 25.36
CA LEU A 376 -23.77 6.77 26.40
C LEU A 376 -23.15 7.38 27.67
N LEU A 377 -22.26 8.36 27.55
CA LEU A 377 -21.72 9.08 28.72
C LEU A 377 -22.82 9.83 29.49
N GLY A 378 -23.79 10.43 28.80
CA GLY A 378 -24.93 11.07 29.45
C GLY A 378 -25.87 10.08 30.13
N GLU A 379 -26.10 8.92 29.51
CA GLU A 379 -26.91 7.84 30.09
C GLU A 379 -26.23 7.13 31.25
N MET A 380 -24.89 7.06 31.24
CA MET A 380 -24.10 6.40 32.27
C MET A 380 -24.32 7.02 33.65
N ASP A 381 -24.34 8.35 33.75
CA ASP A 381 -24.51 9.02 35.04
C ASP A 381 -25.91 8.76 35.63
N ILE A 382 -26.94 8.70 34.78
CA ILE A 382 -28.32 8.34 35.18
C ILE A 382 -28.36 6.88 35.64
N LEU A 383 -27.85 5.97 34.82
CA LEU A 383 -27.85 4.53 35.12
C LEU A 383 -27.08 4.23 36.41
N TYR A 384 -25.94 4.89 36.62
CA TYR A 384 -25.14 4.73 37.83
C TYR A 384 -25.93 5.18 39.08
N ALA A 385 -26.58 6.34 39.01
CA ALA A 385 -27.40 6.86 40.11
C ALA A 385 -28.59 5.93 40.41
N ASP A 386 -29.30 5.46 39.37
CA ASP A 386 -30.45 4.57 39.50
C ASP A 386 -30.05 3.22 40.11
N ILE A 387 -28.96 2.61 39.62
CA ILE A 387 -28.46 1.34 40.18
C ILE A 387 -27.99 1.55 41.62
N SER A 388 -27.25 2.61 41.91
CA SER A 388 -26.79 2.90 43.28
C SER A 388 -27.96 3.07 44.25
N ALA A 389 -28.99 3.82 43.85
CA ALA A 389 -30.19 4.02 44.66
C ALA A 389 -31.00 2.71 44.84
N SER A 390 -31.11 1.91 43.78
CA SER A 390 -31.78 0.60 43.83
C SER A 390 -31.06 -0.36 44.77
N ILE A 391 -29.72 -0.41 44.72
CA ILE A 391 -28.93 -1.25 45.63
C ILE A 391 -29.16 -0.82 47.07
N GLU A 392 -29.11 0.48 47.37
CA GLU A 392 -29.32 0.98 48.72
C GLU A 392 -30.74 0.68 49.23
N ALA A 393 -31.76 0.89 48.39
CA ALA A 393 -33.14 0.56 48.71
C ALA A 393 -33.34 -0.94 48.97
N ASP A 394 -32.68 -1.80 48.18
CA ASP A 394 -32.71 -3.24 48.37
C ASP A 394 -32.01 -3.65 49.68
N VAL A 395 -30.83 -3.09 49.97
CA VAL A 395 -30.10 -3.29 51.23
C VAL A 395 -30.97 -2.90 52.43
N ASP A 396 -31.69 -1.79 52.31
CA ASP A 396 -32.65 -1.33 53.30
C ASP A 396 -33.87 -2.25 53.41
N ALA A 397 -34.41 -2.75 52.31
CA ALA A 397 -35.62 -3.58 52.34
C ALA A 397 -35.36 -4.99 52.88
N ARG A 398 -34.16 -5.53 52.68
CA ARG A 398 -33.82 -6.92 53.02
C ARG A 398 -33.82 -7.19 54.52
N THR A 399 -34.32 -8.36 54.88
CA THR A 399 -34.37 -8.88 56.25
C THR A 399 -33.83 -10.30 56.30
N TRP A 400 -33.28 -10.68 57.45
CA TRP A 400 -32.80 -12.03 57.66
C TRP A 400 -33.99 -12.99 57.83
N VAL A 401 -34.18 -13.90 56.88
CA VAL A 401 -35.32 -14.82 56.86
C VAL A 401 -35.16 -15.98 57.86
N GLY A 402 -33.93 -16.32 58.26
CA GLY A 402 -33.67 -17.47 59.13
C GLY A 402 -33.78 -18.82 58.40
N ASP A 403 -33.87 -19.89 59.19
CA ASP A 403 -33.95 -21.27 58.70
C ASP A 403 -35.24 -21.53 57.92
N ILE A 404 -35.20 -22.48 56.98
CA ILE A 404 -36.40 -22.96 56.31
C ILE A 404 -37.37 -23.59 57.30
N ASN A 405 -38.65 -23.30 57.09
CA ASN A 405 -39.73 -23.98 57.80
C ASN A 405 -39.79 -25.45 57.37
N ASP A 406 -40.14 -26.33 58.31
CA ASP A 406 -40.43 -27.75 58.06
C ASP A 406 -39.33 -28.52 57.32
N PHE A 407 -38.09 -28.40 57.80
CA PHE A 407 -36.93 -29.09 57.20
C PHE A 407 -37.17 -30.60 57.03
N PRO A 408 -37.19 -31.14 55.80
CA PRO A 408 -37.60 -32.52 55.54
C PRO A 408 -36.44 -33.54 55.67
N GLY A 409 -35.33 -33.15 56.30
CA GLY A 409 -34.09 -33.91 56.36
C GLY A 409 -33.72 -34.40 57.76
N PRO A 410 -32.79 -35.36 57.88
CA PRO A 410 -32.24 -35.72 59.18
C PRO A 410 -31.45 -34.55 59.78
N GLY A 411 -31.48 -34.47 61.12
CA GLY A 411 -30.88 -33.39 61.91
C GLY A 411 -31.87 -32.26 62.22
N LEU A 412 -31.63 -31.55 63.33
CA LEU A 412 -32.41 -30.35 63.67
C LEU A 412 -31.79 -29.12 63.02
N PRO A 413 -32.58 -28.19 62.42
CA PRO A 413 -32.04 -27.01 61.74
C PRO A 413 -31.06 -26.19 62.59
N ASN A 414 -31.38 -25.94 63.86
CA ASN A 414 -30.54 -25.21 64.81
C ASN A 414 -29.19 -25.92 65.11
N GLU A 415 -29.18 -27.25 65.15
CA GLU A 415 -27.94 -28.01 65.34
C GLU A 415 -27.08 -27.95 64.07
N LEU A 416 -27.70 -28.09 62.89
CA LEU A 416 -27.02 -28.03 61.61
C LEU A 416 -26.43 -26.64 61.34
N THR A 417 -27.19 -25.57 61.60
CA THR A 417 -26.70 -24.20 61.46
C THR A 417 -25.65 -23.85 62.51
N GLY A 418 -25.79 -24.34 63.76
CA GLY A 418 -24.74 -24.21 64.78
C GLY A 418 -23.42 -24.86 64.34
N LYS A 419 -23.45 -26.06 63.76
CA LYS A 419 -22.24 -26.72 63.23
C LYS A 419 -21.67 -26.03 61.99
N ALA A 420 -22.51 -25.48 61.13
CA ALA A 420 -22.05 -24.70 60.00
C ALA A 420 -21.40 -23.38 60.46
N LEU A 421 -21.97 -22.72 61.47
CA LEU A 421 -21.43 -21.51 62.09
C LEU A 421 -20.06 -21.77 62.72
N GLU A 422 -19.91 -22.86 63.48
CA GLU A 422 -18.62 -23.31 64.02
C GLU A 422 -17.59 -23.52 62.91
N TYR A 423 -18.00 -24.22 61.83
CA TYR A 423 -17.15 -24.49 60.67
C TYR A 423 -16.61 -23.17 60.07
N PHE A 424 -17.47 -22.24 59.67
CA PHE A 424 -17.03 -21.00 59.02
C PHE A 424 -16.26 -20.06 59.95
N ARG A 425 -16.58 -20.01 61.25
CA ARG A 425 -15.80 -19.23 62.21
C ARG A 425 -14.37 -19.74 62.38
N SER A 426 -14.18 -21.05 62.23
CA SER A 426 -12.85 -21.67 62.28
C SER A 426 -12.12 -21.70 60.93
N HIS A 427 -12.83 -21.42 59.82
CA HIS A 427 -12.28 -21.56 58.47
C HIS A 427 -11.44 -20.35 58.06
N PRO A 428 -10.14 -20.50 57.71
CA PRO A 428 -9.25 -19.36 57.41
C PRO A 428 -9.74 -18.44 56.28
N SER A 429 -10.43 -18.99 55.27
CA SER A 429 -11.01 -18.18 54.17
C SER A 429 -12.17 -17.29 54.58
N TRP A 430 -12.88 -17.63 55.67
CA TRP A 430 -14.10 -16.93 56.12
C TRP A 430 -13.88 -16.13 57.39
N ASN A 431 -12.82 -16.43 58.14
CA ASN A 431 -12.36 -15.66 59.27
C ASN A 431 -10.82 -15.51 59.24
N PRO A 432 -10.26 -14.81 58.24
CA PRO A 432 -8.81 -14.64 58.13
C PRO A 432 -8.25 -13.77 59.25
N SER A 433 -7.21 -14.27 59.92
CA SER A 433 -6.51 -13.55 60.99
C SER A 433 -6.06 -12.15 60.53
N GLY A 434 -6.38 -11.13 61.33
CA GLY A 434 -5.97 -9.74 61.09
C GLY A 434 -6.80 -8.96 60.06
N LYS A 435 -7.88 -9.54 59.51
CA LYS A 435 -8.79 -8.85 58.57
C LYS A 435 -10.10 -8.35 59.20
N GLY A 436 -10.33 -8.64 60.47
CA GLY A 436 -11.50 -8.17 61.21
C GLY A 436 -12.83 -8.70 60.65
N VAL A 437 -12.82 -9.81 59.92
CA VAL A 437 -14.03 -10.45 59.38
C VAL A 437 -14.72 -11.21 60.50
N GLU A 438 -16.03 -11.06 60.61
CA GLU A 438 -16.86 -11.73 61.61
C GLU A 438 -18.01 -12.46 60.94
N VAL A 439 -18.15 -13.75 61.28
CA VAL A 439 -19.31 -14.56 60.87
C VAL A 439 -20.43 -14.37 61.90
N LEU A 440 -21.51 -13.72 61.44
CA LEU A 440 -22.63 -13.27 62.26
C LEU A 440 -23.69 -14.34 62.45
N ALA A 441 -24.12 -14.98 61.35
CA ALA A 441 -25.18 -15.97 61.37
C ALA A 441 -25.09 -16.94 60.19
N VAL A 442 -25.65 -18.13 60.39
CA VAL A 442 -25.94 -19.11 59.34
C VAL A 442 -27.43 -19.45 59.40
N ALA A 443 -28.05 -19.55 58.22
CA ALA A 443 -29.42 -19.99 58.06
C ALA A 443 -29.49 -21.16 57.08
N LEU A 444 -30.29 -22.16 57.40
CA LEU A 444 -30.60 -23.27 56.52
C LEU A 444 -31.61 -22.86 55.47
N ARG A 445 -31.31 -23.04 54.18
CA ARG A 445 -32.11 -22.48 53.08
C ARG A 445 -32.74 -23.50 52.16
N GLY A 446 -32.46 -24.78 52.38
CA GLY A 446 -33.05 -25.85 51.58
C GLY A 446 -32.82 -27.23 52.18
N PRO A 447 -33.49 -28.26 51.63
CA PRO A 447 -33.28 -29.64 52.03
C PRO A 447 -31.86 -30.11 51.65
N TRP A 448 -31.45 -31.24 52.23
CA TRP A 448 -30.27 -31.97 51.76
C TRP A 448 -30.39 -32.29 50.27
N ALA A 449 -29.33 -32.02 49.52
CA ALA A 449 -29.23 -32.32 48.10
C ALA A 449 -27.97 -33.13 47.80
N VAL A 450 -27.98 -33.89 46.71
CA VAL A 450 -26.77 -34.58 46.22
C VAL A 450 -25.77 -33.52 45.76
N ALA A 451 -24.54 -33.60 46.25
CA ALA A 451 -23.43 -32.78 45.79
C ALA A 451 -22.65 -33.52 44.70
N THR A 452 -22.21 -34.73 45.03
CA THR A 452 -21.36 -35.55 44.17
C THR A 452 -21.90 -36.97 44.16
N SER A 453 -21.81 -37.61 42.99
CA SER A 453 -22.18 -39.01 42.78
C SER A 453 -21.09 -39.70 41.96
N ASP A 454 -20.97 -41.02 42.10
CA ASP A 454 -20.04 -41.80 41.29
C ASP A 454 -20.56 -42.03 39.85
N ILE A 455 -19.75 -42.72 39.03
CA ILE A 455 -20.10 -43.03 37.64
C ILE A 455 -21.35 -43.92 37.50
N PHE A 456 -21.83 -44.54 38.58
CA PHE A 456 -23.03 -45.37 38.63
C PHE A 456 -24.23 -44.63 39.25
N GLY A 457 -24.10 -43.33 39.52
CA GLY A 457 -25.15 -42.50 40.11
C GLY A 457 -25.39 -42.74 41.59
N ARG A 458 -24.50 -43.48 42.28
CA ARG A 458 -24.55 -43.62 43.74
C ARG A 458 -24.03 -42.35 44.37
N VAL A 459 -24.74 -41.84 45.38
CA VAL A 459 -24.32 -40.64 46.10
C VAL A 459 -22.95 -40.90 46.72
N LEU A 460 -22.08 -39.89 46.74
CA LEU A 460 -20.79 -39.89 47.43
C LEU A 460 -20.70 -38.77 48.48
N GLN A 461 -21.48 -37.71 48.30
CA GLN A 461 -21.43 -36.53 49.14
C GLN A 461 -22.76 -35.79 49.10
N TRP A 462 -23.19 -35.31 50.27
CA TRP A 462 -24.37 -34.46 50.41
C TRP A 462 -23.97 -32.99 50.56
N ARG A 463 -24.85 -32.11 50.10
CA ARG A 463 -24.76 -30.66 50.35
C ARG A 463 -26.00 -30.15 51.04
N LEU A 464 -25.81 -29.09 51.80
CA LEU A 464 -26.86 -28.37 52.49
C LEU A 464 -26.85 -26.90 52.03
N PRO A 465 -27.92 -26.42 51.37
CA PRO A 465 -28.03 -25.02 50.99
C PRO A 465 -28.18 -24.14 52.24
N ILE A 466 -27.33 -23.14 52.38
CA ILE A 466 -27.33 -22.22 53.52
C ILE A 466 -27.12 -20.78 53.06
N HIS A 467 -27.52 -19.83 53.89
CA HIS A 467 -27.01 -18.47 53.85
C HIS A 467 -26.03 -18.27 55.00
N ILE A 468 -24.92 -17.58 54.72
CA ILE A 468 -24.01 -17.08 55.76
C ILE A 468 -24.00 -15.57 55.72
N ALA A 469 -24.19 -14.92 56.87
CA ALA A 469 -23.98 -13.49 57.03
C ALA A 469 -22.62 -13.22 57.65
N ILE A 470 -21.85 -12.32 57.04
CA ILE A 470 -20.59 -11.83 57.54
C ILE A 470 -20.59 -10.30 57.61
N THR A 471 -19.68 -9.74 58.38
CA THR A 471 -19.33 -8.33 58.31
C THR A 471 -17.82 -8.18 58.55
N ASN A 472 -17.29 -6.97 58.38
CA ASN A 472 -15.90 -6.62 58.66
C ASN A 472 -15.85 -5.18 59.17
N THR A 473 -14.67 -4.67 59.51
CA THR A 473 -14.52 -3.31 60.05
C THR A 473 -15.15 -2.22 59.17
N GLU A 474 -15.00 -2.31 57.84
CA GLU A 474 -15.52 -1.33 56.89
C GLU A 474 -17.05 -1.45 56.76
N MET A 475 -17.57 -2.66 56.51
CA MET A 475 -19.01 -2.92 56.44
C MET A 475 -19.73 -2.55 57.73
N LYS A 476 -19.11 -2.78 58.90
CA LYS A 476 -19.68 -2.35 60.19
C LYS A 476 -19.84 -0.85 60.28
N ALA A 477 -18.88 -0.07 59.79
CA ALA A 477 -18.97 1.39 59.79
C ALA A 477 -20.14 1.90 58.95
N GLU A 478 -20.53 1.15 57.92
CA GLU A 478 -21.64 1.45 57.01
C GLU A 478 -22.96 0.77 57.41
N ASN A 479 -23.01 0.10 58.57
CA ASN A 479 -24.16 -0.71 59.01
C ASN A 479 -24.55 -1.80 57.98
N ILE A 480 -23.56 -2.49 57.41
CA ILE A 480 -23.72 -3.54 56.40
C ILE A 480 -23.34 -4.92 56.96
N ALA A 481 -24.18 -5.90 56.63
CA ALA A 481 -23.83 -7.32 56.63
C ALA A 481 -23.93 -7.85 55.21
N ARG A 482 -22.93 -8.63 54.79
CA ARG A 482 -22.94 -9.32 53.51
C ARG A 482 -23.42 -10.76 53.71
N VAL A 483 -24.39 -11.16 52.89
CA VAL A 483 -24.93 -12.51 52.90
C VAL A 483 -24.47 -13.24 51.65
N TYR A 484 -23.98 -14.47 51.83
CA TYR A 484 -23.63 -15.37 50.75
C TYR A 484 -24.60 -16.55 50.70
N GLU A 485 -25.07 -16.86 49.50
CA GLU A 485 -25.70 -18.14 49.15
C GLU A 485 -24.60 -19.20 49.05
N LEU A 486 -24.62 -20.19 49.93
CA LEU A 486 -23.64 -21.28 49.94
C LEU A 486 -24.33 -22.64 49.87
N SER A 487 -23.53 -23.64 49.51
CA SER A 487 -23.82 -25.04 49.78
C SER A 487 -22.69 -25.63 50.61
N ILE A 488 -22.93 -25.97 51.88
CA ILE A 488 -21.94 -26.62 52.73
C ILE A 488 -21.97 -28.14 52.52
N LEU A 489 -20.80 -28.76 52.44
CA LEU A 489 -20.64 -30.14 52.00
C LEU A 489 -20.29 -31.06 53.18
N THR A 490 -20.88 -32.24 53.22
CA THR A 490 -20.46 -33.31 54.13
C THR A 490 -19.09 -33.87 53.70
N ASN A 491 -18.49 -34.71 54.55
CA ASN A 491 -17.40 -35.58 54.08
C ASN A 491 -17.89 -36.49 52.93
N GLN A 492 -16.96 -36.88 52.06
CA GLN A 492 -17.20 -37.93 51.08
C GLN A 492 -17.28 -39.29 51.79
N GLY A 493 -18.29 -40.08 51.48
CA GLY A 493 -18.56 -41.39 52.08
C GLY A 493 -18.33 -42.55 51.13
N VAL A 494 -18.66 -43.76 51.61
CA VAL A 494 -18.65 -44.99 50.82
C VAL A 494 -19.93 -45.07 50.00
N PRO A 495 -19.87 -45.20 48.66
CA PRO A 495 -21.04 -45.05 47.77
C PRO A 495 -22.30 -45.76 48.25
N GLY A 496 -23.34 -44.99 48.56
CA GLY A 496 -24.63 -45.47 49.03
C GLY A 496 -24.77 -45.63 50.55
N ASN A 497 -23.77 -45.21 51.33
CA ASN A 497 -23.78 -45.22 52.80
C ASN A 497 -23.28 -43.88 53.38
N GLU A 498 -23.58 -42.78 52.70
CA GLU A 498 -23.18 -41.43 53.12
C GLU A 498 -24.13 -40.86 54.18
N ASP A 499 -23.56 -40.37 55.28
CA ASP A 499 -24.33 -39.75 56.34
C ASP A 499 -24.66 -38.27 56.04
N LYS A 500 -25.95 -37.92 56.08
CA LYS A 500 -26.45 -36.53 56.05
C LYS A 500 -26.27 -35.82 57.40
N LYS A 501 -25.02 -35.62 57.82
CA LYS A 501 -24.69 -34.98 59.10
C LYS A 501 -23.29 -34.31 59.09
N PRO A 502 -23.03 -33.35 60.00
CA PRO A 502 -21.68 -32.84 60.26
C PRO A 502 -20.73 -33.94 60.77
N PRO A 503 -19.39 -33.77 60.70
CA PRO A 503 -18.69 -32.54 60.36
C PRO A 503 -18.73 -32.21 58.87
N PHE A 504 -18.68 -30.91 58.56
CA PHE A 504 -18.61 -30.39 57.20
C PHE A 504 -17.16 -30.34 56.73
N ALA A 505 -16.95 -30.61 55.44
CA ALA A 505 -15.62 -30.72 54.85
C ALA A 505 -15.27 -29.51 53.98
N ASP A 506 -16.21 -29.04 53.19
CA ASP A 506 -15.98 -28.08 52.11
C ASP A 506 -17.27 -27.30 51.80
N TYR A 507 -17.24 -26.35 50.86
CA TYR A 507 -18.37 -25.50 50.50
C TYR A 507 -18.30 -25.04 49.04
N TRP A 508 -19.46 -24.75 48.47
CA TRP A 508 -19.59 -24.03 47.19
C TRP A 508 -20.20 -22.65 47.44
N VAL A 509 -19.64 -21.64 46.78
CA VAL A 509 -20.09 -20.25 46.86
C VAL A 509 -20.98 -19.91 45.66
N GLY A 510 -22.19 -19.43 45.93
CA GLY A 510 -23.13 -18.89 44.96
C GLY A 510 -23.12 -17.35 44.96
N ASN A 511 -24.30 -16.75 44.89
CA ASN A 511 -24.44 -15.30 44.86
C ASN A 511 -24.14 -14.65 46.23
N SER A 512 -23.92 -13.34 46.21
CA SER A 512 -23.82 -12.50 47.39
C SER A 512 -24.74 -11.29 47.26
N TRP A 513 -25.21 -10.78 48.40
CA TRP A 513 -25.94 -9.53 48.50
C TRP A 513 -25.70 -8.88 49.85
N ASN A 514 -25.95 -7.58 49.93
CA ASN A 514 -25.83 -6.83 51.17
C ASN A 514 -27.20 -6.64 51.83
N MET A 515 -27.20 -6.50 53.15
CA MET A 515 -28.34 -6.08 53.95
C MET A 515 -27.86 -5.26 55.15
N ARG A 516 -28.78 -4.59 55.85
CA ARG A 516 -28.39 -3.85 57.05
C ARG A 516 -27.94 -4.78 58.18
N LEU A 517 -26.85 -4.40 58.85
CA LEU A 517 -26.27 -5.16 59.95
C LEU A 517 -27.24 -5.26 61.13
N ASP A 518 -27.97 -4.19 61.44
CA ASP A 518 -29.02 -4.18 62.46
C ASP A 518 -30.20 -5.12 62.17
N LYS A 519 -30.40 -5.52 60.90
CA LYS A 519 -31.39 -6.52 60.47
C LYS A 519 -30.83 -7.94 60.43
N THR A 520 -29.57 -8.13 60.81
CA THR A 520 -28.89 -9.42 60.82
C THR A 520 -28.73 -9.91 62.25
N PRO A 521 -29.16 -11.14 62.58
CA PRO A 521 -28.94 -11.68 63.92
C PRO A 521 -27.46 -11.98 64.15
N ILE A 522 -27.03 -11.81 65.39
CA ILE A 522 -25.72 -12.29 65.86
C ILE A 522 -25.97 -13.59 66.61
N GLN A 523 -25.71 -14.72 65.95
CA GLN A 523 -25.80 -16.04 66.58
C GLN A 523 -24.60 -16.22 67.52
N LYS A 524 -24.83 -16.75 68.72
CA LYS A 524 -23.77 -16.98 69.70
C LYS A 524 -23.05 -18.28 69.44
#